data_AF-A0A8T0S772-F1
#
_entry.id   AF-A0A8T0S772-F1
#
_cell.length_a   1.000
_cell.length_b   1.000
_cell.length_c   1.000
_cell.angle_alpha   90.00
_cell.angle_beta   90.00
_cell.angle_gamma   90.00
#
_symmetry.space_group_name_H-M   'P 1'
#
loop_
_entity.id
_entity.type
_entity.pdbx_description
1 polymer ?
#
loop_
_entity_poly.entity_id
_entity_poly.type
_entity_poly.pdbx_seq_one_letter_code
_entity_poly.pdbx_strand_id
1 'polypeptide(L)'
;MATAEFMDEEVDGARCHRRRVAVIHCGLLLGLACHRRAHASSGETAFATTTGAPTMAASSTTTSIGRNSVAYRPLFMQQFGEFFSTVELMDILWKSKYWQRSAGRDHVIPMHHPNAFRFLREMVNASILIVADFGRYTKELALLRKDVVAPYVHVVGSFIDDDPPDPFEARHTLLFFRGRTVRKDEGKIRAKLAKILKGKDGVRFENSLATGGGIKISTEGMQSSKFCLHPAGDTPSSCRLFDAIVSHCVPVIVSSRIELPFEDEIDYSEFSLFFSVEEALRPDYLLNQLRQISKKKWVEMWLKLKNVSHHYEFQYPPRTGDAVNMIWRQVRHKIPAVNLAIHRNRRLKIPDWWG
;
A
#
# COMPACT_ATOMS: atom_id res chain seq x y z
N MET A 1 -22.39 -13.61 9.48
CA MET A 1 -23.01 -12.28 9.70
C MET A 1 -21.91 -11.23 9.67
N ALA A 2 -21.89 -10.33 8.68
CA ALA A 2 -21.00 -9.17 8.69
C ALA A 2 -21.48 -8.18 9.76
N THR A 3 -20.65 -7.88 10.75
CA THR A 3 -20.92 -6.81 11.73
C THR A 3 -20.48 -5.48 11.14
N ALA A 4 -21.45 -4.59 10.89
CA ALA A 4 -21.18 -3.18 10.67
C ALA A 4 -20.94 -2.54 12.03
N GLU A 5 -19.71 -2.15 12.34
CA GLU A 5 -19.46 -1.25 13.46
C GLU A 5 -19.81 0.18 13.03
N PHE A 6 -20.65 0.83 13.83
CA PHE A 6 -21.03 2.22 13.68
C PHE A 6 -20.18 3.02 14.66
N MET A 7 -19.26 3.86 14.18
CA MET A 7 -18.62 4.86 15.03
C MET A 7 -19.55 6.06 15.15
N ASP A 8 -20.07 6.32 16.34
CA ASP A 8 -20.75 7.58 16.68
C ASP A 8 -19.67 8.63 17.03
N GLU A 9 -19.68 9.78 16.37
CA GLU A 9 -18.99 10.99 16.85
C GLU A 9 -19.87 11.64 17.94
N GLU A 10 -19.31 11.85 19.13
CA GLU A 10 -19.88 12.74 20.14
C GLU A 10 -19.48 14.18 19.78
N VAL A 11 -20.44 14.97 19.29
CA VAL A 11 -20.26 16.39 19.02
C VAL A 11 -21.12 17.14 20.02
N ASP A 12 -20.46 17.99 20.81
CA ASP A 12 -21.09 18.93 21.74
C ASP A 12 -22.29 19.64 21.10
N GLY A 13 -23.46 19.44 21.72
CA GLY A 13 -24.46 20.48 21.85
C GLY A 13 -25.03 21.12 20.58
N ALA A 14 -25.23 20.41 19.46
CA ALA A 14 -26.15 20.88 18.42
C ALA A 14 -26.71 19.73 17.57
N ARG A 15 -28.04 19.65 17.49
CA ARG A 15 -28.81 18.56 16.88
C ARG A 15 -28.67 18.57 15.34
N CYS A 16 -27.64 17.91 14.81
CA CYS A 16 -27.45 17.71 13.36
C CYS A 16 -27.89 16.28 12.95
N HIS A 17 -28.61 16.15 11.82
CA HIS A 17 -29.10 14.86 11.31
C HIS A 17 -27.95 13.88 11.00
N ARG A 18 -27.80 12.84 11.82
CA ARG A 18 -26.82 11.75 11.65
C ARG A 18 -27.03 11.03 10.31
N ARG A 19 -26.03 11.05 9.40
CA ARG A 19 -25.95 10.15 8.23
C ARG A 19 -24.88 9.10 8.49
N ARG A 20 -25.29 7.83 8.58
CA ARG A 20 -24.43 6.66 8.83
C ARG A 20 -23.74 6.21 7.53
N VAL A 21 -22.41 6.08 7.55
CA VAL A 21 -21.61 5.41 6.51
C VAL A 21 -21.48 3.93 6.88
N ALA A 22 -21.74 3.02 5.95
CA ALA A 22 -21.56 1.59 6.18
C ALA A 22 -20.12 1.19 5.83
N VAL A 23 -19.34 0.79 6.83
CA VAL A 23 -18.01 0.22 6.64
C VAL A 23 -18.14 -1.30 6.58
N ILE A 24 -17.71 -1.90 5.47
CA ILE A 24 -17.64 -3.36 5.36
C ILE A 24 -16.23 -3.77 5.78
N HIS A 25 -16.09 -4.25 7.00
CA HIS A 25 -14.93 -5.02 7.42
C HIS A 25 -14.98 -6.39 6.74
N CYS A 26 -14.59 -6.46 5.47
CA CYS A 26 -14.12 -7.72 4.91
C CYS A 26 -12.70 -7.88 5.46
N GLY A 27 -12.44 -8.93 6.24
CA GLY A 27 -11.11 -9.25 6.76
C GLY A 27 -10.09 -9.27 5.62
N LEU A 28 -9.41 -8.14 5.41
CA LEU A 28 -8.42 -7.99 4.37
C LEU A 28 -7.12 -8.54 4.93
N LEU A 29 -6.58 -9.55 4.26
CA LEU A 29 -5.15 -9.85 4.32
C LEU A 29 -4.37 -8.62 3.83
N LEU A 30 -4.14 -7.67 4.73
CA LEU A 30 -3.09 -6.67 4.62
C LEU A 30 -1.77 -7.41 4.82
N GLY A 31 -1.15 -7.80 3.70
CA GLY A 31 0.22 -8.32 3.66
C GLY A 31 0.32 -9.83 3.89
N LEU A 32 0.31 -10.60 2.80
CA LEU A 32 1.12 -11.82 2.57
C LEU A 32 0.64 -12.52 1.29
N ALA A 33 0.79 -11.86 0.14
CA ALA A 33 0.66 -12.50 -1.17
C ALA A 33 1.89 -12.17 -2.03
N CYS A 34 3.08 -12.45 -1.51
CA CYS A 34 4.30 -12.44 -2.32
C CYS A 34 5.21 -13.64 -2.01
N HIS A 35 4.67 -14.82 -1.74
CA HIS A 35 5.43 -16.07 -1.86
C HIS A 35 4.49 -17.28 -1.95
N ARG A 36 4.23 -17.73 -3.18
CA ARG A 36 4.00 -19.14 -3.55
C ARG A 36 3.83 -19.22 -5.06
N ARG A 37 4.93 -19.50 -5.74
CA ARG A 37 5.02 -20.29 -6.98
C ARG A 37 6.50 -20.50 -7.27
N ALA A 38 7.01 -21.63 -6.82
CA ALA A 38 8.23 -22.22 -7.33
C ALA A 38 8.00 -23.74 -7.41
N HIS A 39 8.31 -24.26 -8.61
CA HIS A 39 8.49 -25.66 -9.01
C HIS A 39 7.26 -26.60 -9.09
N ALA A 40 6.93 -26.96 -10.34
CA ALA A 40 6.86 -28.36 -10.73
C ALA A 40 7.38 -28.48 -12.18
N SER A 41 8.45 -29.23 -12.34
CA SER A 41 9.06 -29.66 -13.60
C SER A 41 9.09 -31.19 -13.57
N SER A 42 8.36 -31.83 -14.46
CA SER A 42 8.52 -33.20 -14.98
C SER A 42 7.28 -33.46 -15.85
N GLY A 43 7.34 -34.05 -17.05
CA GLY A 43 8.05 -35.27 -17.38
C GLY A 43 7.12 -36.46 -17.08
N GLU A 44 6.46 -36.93 -18.15
CA GLU A 44 5.99 -38.30 -18.44
C GLU A 44 5.01 -39.08 -17.52
N THR A 45 3.86 -39.42 -18.14
CA THR A 45 3.10 -40.69 -18.17
C THR A 45 3.00 -41.60 -16.92
N ALA A 46 1.76 -41.84 -16.46
CA ALA A 46 1.15 -43.19 -16.36
C ALA A 46 -0.32 -43.14 -15.89
N PHE A 47 -1.12 -44.01 -16.48
CA PHE A 47 -2.50 -44.38 -16.13
C PHE A 47 -2.59 -45.07 -14.75
N ALA A 48 -3.67 -44.84 -13.99
CA ALA A 48 -4.55 -45.89 -13.44
C ALA A 48 -5.65 -45.31 -12.51
N THR A 49 -6.86 -45.77 -12.77
CA THR A 49 -8.11 -45.66 -12.00
C THR A 49 -8.06 -46.35 -10.64
N THR A 50 -8.66 -45.78 -9.59
CA THR A 50 -9.67 -46.45 -8.73
C THR A 50 -10.33 -45.52 -7.68
N THR A 51 -11.65 -45.62 -7.66
CA THR A 51 -12.70 -45.39 -6.66
C THR A 51 -12.36 -45.21 -5.16
N GLY A 52 -13.14 -44.35 -4.49
CA GLY A 52 -13.57 -44.57 -3.09
C GLY A 52 -13.35 -43.40 -2.12
N ALA A 53 -14.42 -42.71 -1.73
CA ALA A 53 -14.52 -41.97 -0.46
C ALA A 53 -14.96 -42.94 0.67
N PRO A 54 -15.11 -42.56 1.97
CA PRO A 54 -14.82 -41.30 2.67
C PRO A 54 -14.12 -41.52 4.06
N THR A 55 -14.20 -40.50 4.93
CA THR A 55 -14.14 -40.49 6.42
C THR A 55 -12.82 -40.23 7.17
N MET A 56 -12.76 -39.03 7.76
CA MET A 56 -12.43 -38.70 9.17
C MET A 56 -11.23 -39.38 9.85
N ALA A 57 -10.20 -38.61 10.22
CA ALA A 57 -9.76 -38.41 11.61
C ALA A 57 -8.41 -37.65 11.66
N ALA A 58 -8.29 -36.82 12.69
CA ALA A 58 -7.13 -36.04 13.04
C ALA A 58 -5.90 -36.90 13.40
N SER A 59 -4.70 -36.39 13.14
CA SER A 59 -3.59 -36.59 14.07
C SER A 59 -2.63 -35.41 14.04
N SER A 60 -2.45 -34.84 15.22
CA SER A 60 -1.42 -33.90 15.61
C SER A 60 -0.04 -34.57 15.57
N THR A 61 0.99 -33.84 15.16
CA THR A 61 2.32 -34.01 15.74
C THR A 61 2.99 -32.65 15.88
N THR A 62 2.99 -32.19 17.12
CA THR A 62 3.73 -31.05 17.63
C THR A 62 5.14 -31.53 17.93
N THR A 63 6.17 -30.88 17.36
CA THR A 63 7.52 -30.93 17.90
C THR A 63 7.97 -29.49 18.17
N SER A 64 8.11 -29.18 19.45
CA SER A 64 8.51 -27.90 20.01
C SER A 64 10.03 -27.79 20.09
N ILE A 65 10.61 -26.71 19.54
CA ILE A 65 11.87 -26.12 20.01
C ILE A 65 11.77 -24.57 19.92
N GLY A 66 11.77 -23.92 21.08
CA GLY A 66 12.36 -22.61 21.41
C GLY A 66 12.09 -21.33 20.59
N ARG A 67 11.17 -20.48 21.11
CA ARG A 67 11.28 -19.02 21.41
C ARG A 67 12.40 -18.21 20.70
N ASN A 68 12.22 -17.05 20.07
CA ASN A 68 11.20 -15.99 20.14
C ASN A 68 11.04 -15.38 18.74
N SER A 69 9.90 -15.60 18.10
CA SER A 69 9.40 -14.70 17.06
C SER A 69 7.98 -14.38 17.46
N VAL A 70 7.70 -13.10 17.71
CA VAL A 70 6.34 -12.59 17.83
C VAL A 70 5.73 -12.76 16.44
N ALA A 71 5.21 -13.95 16.16
CA ALA A 71 4.35 -14.17 15.04
C ALA A 71 3.10 -13.36 15.34
N TYR A 72 2.99 -12.19 14.71
CA TYR A 72 1.71 -11.53 14.48
C TYR A 72 0.86 -12.50 13.66
N ARG A 73 0.26 -13.48 14.33
CA ARG A 73 -1.01 -14.05 13.90
C ARG A 73 -2.00 -12.92 14.16
N PRO A 74 -2.64 -12.35 13.13
CA PRO A 74 -3.71 -11.41 13.37
C PRO A 74 -4.76 -12.16 14.21
N LEU A 75 -5.03 -11.70 15.43
CA LEU A 75 -6.14 -12.19 16.26
C LEU A 75 -7.48 -12.11 15.51
N PHE A 76 -7.54 -11.34 14.42
CA PHE A 76 -8.66 -11.27 13.49
C PHE A 76 -8.95 -12.56 12.71
N MET A 77 -7.98 -13.48 12.57
CA MET A 77 -8.17 -14.73 11.81
C MET A 77 -9.00 -15.80 12.53
N GLN A 78 -9.30 -15.63 13.82
CA GLN A 78 -9.92 -16.70 14.61
C GLN A 78 -11.46 -16.59 14.71
N GLN A 79 -12.08 -15.53 14.19
CA GLN A 79 -13.48 -15.22 14.50
C GLN A 79 -14.48 -15.28 13.32
N PHE A 80 -14.05 -15.37 12.06
CA PHE A 80 -14.97 -15.48 10.92
C PHE A 80 -14.47 -16.50 9.87
N GLY A 81 -15.00 -17.72 9.97
CA GLY A 81 -14.62 -18.89 9.18
C GLY A 81 -15.26 -19.01 7.79
N GLU A 82 -15.56 -17.92 7.08
CA GLU A 82 -16.07 -17.99 5.70
C GLU A 82 -15.40 -16.94 4.81
N PHE A 83 -14.51 -17.39 3.93
CA PHE A 83 -13.99 -16.57 2.82
C PHE A 83 -15.06 -16.53 1.72
N PHE A 84 -15.86 -15.46 1.67
CA PHE A 84 -16.75 -15.22 0.54
C PHE A 84 -15.91 -14.98 -0.72
N SER A 85 -16.32 -15.59 -1.84
CA SER A 85 -15.76 -15.22 -3.13
C SER A 85 -16.12 -13.78 -3.47
N THR A 86 -15.31 -13.11 -4.30
CA THR A 86 -15.62 -11.72 -4.72
C THR A 86 -16.99 -11.64 -5.42
N VAL A 87 -17.42 -12.73 -6.05
CA VAL A 87 -18.74 -12.85 -6.70
C VAL A 87 -19.87 -12.90 -5.66
N GLU A 88 -19.72 -13.72 -4.62
CA GLU A 88 -20.69 -13.80 -3.52
C GLU A 88 -20.80 -12.48 -2.75
N LEU A 89 -19.66 -11.81 -2.52
CA LEU A 89 -19.65 -10.48 -1.92
C LEU A 89 -20.47 -9.51 -2.77
N MET A 90 -20.30 -9.52 -4.10
CA MET A 90 -21.08 -8.67 -5.00
C MET A 90 -22.58 -9.00 -4.96
N ASP A 91 -22.94 -10.29 -4.92
CA ASP A 91 -24.34 -10.72 -4.80
C ASP A 91 -25.00 -10.19 -3.51
N ILE A 92 -24.29 -10.30 -2.38
CA ILE A 92 -24.72 -9.76 -1.09
C ILE A 92 -24.88 -8.23 -1.16
N LEU A 93 -23.88 -7.54 -1.73
CA LEU A 93 -23.89 -6.09 -1.87
C LEU A 93 -25.11 -5.63 -2.67
N TRP A 94 -25.31 -6.15 -3.89
CA TRP A 94 -26.40 -5.73 -4.77
C TRP A 94 -27.79 -5.97 -4.21
N LYS A 95 -27.98 -7.06 -3.46
CA LYS A 95 -29.25 -7.38 -2.79
C LYS A 95 -29.48 -6.52 -1.56
N SER A 96 -28.45 -5.85 -1.03
CA SER A 96 -28.59 -5.02 0.16
C SER A 96 -29.33 -3.71 -0.13
N LYS A 97 -30.18 -3.31 0.82
CA LYS A 97 -30.84 -2.00 0.79
C LYS A 97 -29.85 -0.82 0.77
N TYR A 98 -28.64 -1.02 1.30
CA TYR A 98 -27.61 0.01 1.37
C TYR A 98 -27.03 0.29 -0.01
N TRP A 99 -26.73 -0.76 -0.78
CA TRP A 99 -26.27 -0.61 -2.16
C TRP A 99 -27.35 0.00 -3.05
N GLN A 100 -28.57 -0.54 -2.99
CA GLN A 100 -29.70 -0.09 -3.81
C GLN A 100 -30.02 1.40 -3.59
N ARG A 101 -29.82 1.91 -2.38
CA ARG A 101 -30.06 3.31 -2.02
C ARG A 101 -29.19 4.30 -2.82
N SER A 102 -27.96 3.93 -3.16
CA SER A 102 -26.97 4.84 -3.77
C SER A 102 -26.38 4.30 -5.08
N ALA A 103 -26.84 3.13 -5.53
CA ALA A 103 -26.16 2.32 -6.55
C ALA A 103 -24.66 2.11 -6.22
N GLY A 104 -24.34 1.92 -4.93
CA GLY A 104 -22.98 1.72 -4.43
C GLY A 104 -22.12 2.98 -4.30
N ARG A 105 -22.62 4.17 -4.66
CA ARG A 105 -21.81 5.42 -4.68
C ARG A 105 -21.30 5.87 -3.31
N ASP A 106 -22.02 5.53 -2.25
CA ASP A 106 -21.63 5.83 -0.85
C ASP A 106 -20.87 4.68 -0.18
N HIS A 107 -20.45 3.65 -0.94
CA HIS A 107 -19.67 2.55 -0.42
C HIS A 107 -18.18 2.85 -0.54
N VAL A 108 -17.41 2.38 0.45
CA VAL A 108 -15.96 2.44 0.48
C VAL A 108 -15.44 1.02 0.32
N ILE A 109 -14.71 0.76 -0.77
CA ILE A 109 -14.24 -0.59 -1.12
C ILE A 109 -12.71 -0.62 -1.13
N PRO A 110 -12.08 -1.37 -0.22
CA PRO A 110 -10.63 -1.54 -0.24
C PRO A 110 -10.20 -2.41 -1.42
N MET A 111 -9.55 -1.77 -2.39
CA MET A 111 -8.96 -2.39 -3.58
C MET A 111 -7.43 -2.19 -3.59
N HIS A 112 -6.80 -2.28 -2.42
CA HIS A 112 -5.38 -1.95 -2.24
C HIS A 112 -4.46 -2.84 -3.08
N HIS A 113 -4.73 -4.15 -3.11
CA HIS A 113 -3.99 -5.06 -3.96
C HIS A 113 -4.39 -4.86 -5.44
N PRO A 114 -3.44 -4.74 -6.39
CA PRO A 114 -3.76 -4.44 -7.78
C PRO A 114 -4.60 -5.51 -8.47
N ASN A 115 -4.70 -6.74 -7.94
CA ASN A 115 -5.59 -7.79 -8.48
C ASN A 115 -6.95 -7.88 -7.77
N ALA A 116 -7.25 -7.02 -6.79
CA ALA A 116 -8.56 -6.97 -6.15
C ALA A 116 -9.64 -6.71 -7.21
N PHE A 117 -10.75 -7.45 -7.12
CA PHE A 117 -11.88 -7.38 -8.05
C PHE A 117 -11.49 -7.48 -9.53
N ARG A 118 -10.37 -8.11 -9.91
CA ARG A 118 -9.82 -8.04 -11.29
C ARG A 118 -10.84 -8.23 -12.42
N PHE A 119 -11.82 -9.12 -12.24
CA PHE A 119 -12.88 -9.40 -13.22
C PHE A 119 -14.24 -8.74 -12.91
N LEU A 120 -14.34 -8.01 -11.81
CA LEU A 120 -15.57 -7.39 -11.28
C LEU A 120 -15.40 -5.88 -11.02
N ARG A 121 -14.29 -5.25 -11.46
CA ARG A 121 -13.99 -3.85 -11.11
C ARG A 121 -15.03 -2.86 -11.61
N GLU A 122 -15.60 -3.11 -12.78
CA GLU A 122 -16.65 -2.28 -13.36
C GLU A 122 -17.90 -2.23 -12.47
N MET A 123 -18.19 -3.32 -11.75
CA MET A 123 -19.35 -3.42 -10.86
C MET A 123 -19.22 -2.52 -9.63
N VAL A 124 -18.00 -2.15 -9.27
CA VAL A 124 -17.68 -1.33 -8.08
C VAL A 124 -17.15 0.06 -8.45
N ASN A 125 -17.13 0.43 -9.73
CA ASN A 125 -16.56 1.69 -10.20
C ASN A 125 -17.23 2.93 -9.56
N ALA A 126 -18.53 2.85 -9.30
CA ALA A 126 -19.28 3.97 -8.72
C ALA A 126 -18.89 4.29 -7.26
N SER A 127 -18.30 3.32 -6.54
CA SER A 127 -17.90 3.45 -5.14
C SER A 127 -16.60 4.24 -4.96
N ILE A 128 -16.33 4.68 -3.73
CA ILE A 128 -15.01 5.19 -3.32
C ILE A 128 -14.08 3.99 -3.19
N LEU A 129 -13.03 3.94 -4.00
CA LEU A 129 -12.04 2.88 -3.95
C LEU A 129 -10.86 3.33 -3.09
N ILE A 130 -10.37 2.45 -2.22
CA ILE A 130 -9.09 2.64 -1.53
C ILE A 130 -8.04 1.81 -2.28
N VAL A 131 -7.16 2.47 -3.02
CA VAL A 131 -6.16 1.84 -3.90
C VAL A 131 -4.74 2.11 -3.41
N ALA A 132 -3.78 1.28 -3.81
CA ALA A 132 -2.36 1.54 -3.53
C ALA A 132 -1.74 2.56 -4.50
N ASP A 133 -2.15 2.52 -5.77
CA ASP A 133 -1.86 3.51 -6.81
C ASP A 133 -2.83 3.32 -7.99
N PHE A 134 -2.74 4.19 -9.00
CA PHE A 134 -3.59 4.12 -10.19
C PHE A 134 -2.97 3.38 -11.38
N GLY A 135 -1.77 2.82 -11.25
CA GLY A 135 -1.01 2.30 -12.39
C GLY A 135 -1.63 1.08 -13.08
N ARG A 136 -2.58 0.41 -12.44
CA ARG A 136 -3.26 -0.82 -12.92
C ARG A 136 -4.73 -0.61 -13.26
N TYR A 137 -5.20 0.63 -13.23
CA TYR A 137 -6.58 1.02 -13.46
C TYR A 137 -6.64 2.01 -14.62
N THR A 138 -7.75 2.01 -15.36
CA THR A 138 -8.00 3.06 -16.35
C THR A 138 -8.47 4.32 -15.62
N LYS A 139 -8.35 5.49 -16.27
CA LYS A 139 -8.74 6.77 -15.66
C LYS A 139 -10.25 6.88 -15.40
N GLU A 140 -11.04 6.05 -16.07
CA GLU A 140 -12.49 5.96 -15.90
C GLU A 140 -12.85 5.13 -14.67
N LEU A 141 -11.98 4.20 -14.26
CA LEU A 141 -12.22 3.27 -13.17
C LEU A 141 -11.73 3.80 -11.82
N ALA A 142 -10.53 4.38 -11.80
CA ALA A 142 -9.94 4.90 -10.58
C ALA A 142 -9.19 6.20 -10.81
N LEU A 143 -9.47 7.21 -9.96
CA LEU A 143 -8.86 8.52 -10.05
C LEU A 143 -8.99 9.34 -8.75
N LEU A 144 -8.06 10.28 -8.55
CA LEU A 144 -7.96 11.10 -7.32
C LEU A 144 -9.23 11.85 -6.90
N ARG A 145 -10.07 12.29 -7.85
CA ARG A 145 -11.29 13.04 -7.52
C ARG A 145 -12.32 12.20 -6.75
N LYS A 146 -12.30 10.88 -6.96
CA LYS A 146 -13.26 9.92 -6.40
C LYS A 146 -12.62 9.04 -5.33
N ASP A 147 -11.40 8.60 -5.58
CA ASP A 147 -10.75 7.51 -4.87
C ASP A 147 -9.67 8.01 -3.92
N VAL A 148 -9.24 7.12 -3.02
CA VAL A 148 -8.23 7.39 -2.00
C VAL A 148 -7.02 6.52 -2.27
N VAL A 149 -5.84 7.14 -2.33
CA VAL A 149 -4.56 6.43 -2.35
C VAL A 149 -4.15 6.14 -0.91
N ALA A 150 -3.97 4.88 -0.58
CA ALA A 150 -3.55 4.42 0.74
C ALA A 150 -2.13 3.85 0.71
N PRO A 151 -1.33 4.07 1.77
CA PRO A 151 0.03 3.54 1.82
C PRO A 151 0.04 2.01 1.84
N TYR A 152 1.10 1.42 1.32
CA TYR A 152 1.36 0.00 1.60
C TYR A 152 1.76 -0.16 3.06
N VAL A 153 1.35 -1.28 3.66
CA VAL A 153 1.92 -1.72 4.93
C VAL A 153 3.42 -1.95 4.72
N HIS A 154 4.23 -1.25 5.51
CA HIS A 154 5.67 -1.46 5.56
C HIS A 154 5.97 -2.84 6.17
N VAL A 155 7.02 -3.50 5.66
CA VAL A 155 7.44 -4.83 6.11
C VAL A 155 8.60 -4.78 7.10
N VAL A 156 9.26 -3.62 7.19
CA VAL A 156 10.28 -3.32 8.20
C VAL A 156 9.63 -2.76 9.47
N GLY A 157 10.29 -2.90 10.61
CA GLY A 157 9.85 -2.22 11.84
C GLY A 157 10.11 -0.71 11.75
N SER A 158 9.26 0.08 12.37
CA SER A 158 9.46 1.53 12.50
C SER A 158 10.73 1.84 13.28
N PHE A 159 11.49 2.82 12.82
CA PHE A 159 12.72 3.23 13.47
C PHE A 159 12.44 4.26 14.55
N ILE A 160 12.19 3.79 15.77
CA ILE A 160 11.76 4.65 16.89
C ILE A 160 12.92 5.49 17.44
N ASP A 161 14.09 4.88 17.64
CA ASP A 161 15.23 5.49 18.36
C ASP A 161 16.28 6.08 17.40
N ASP A 162 15.85 6.93 16.48
CA ASP A 162 16.71 7.61 15.52
C ASP A 162 17.08 9.02 16.00
N ASP A 163 17.87 9.10 17.08
CA ASP A 163 18.32 10.36 17.71
C ASP A 163 19.86 10.44 17.84
N PRO A 164 20.63 10.21 16.76
CA PRO A 164 22.08 10.41 16.81
C PRO A 164 22.42 11.91 16.97
N PRO A 165 23.52 12.27 17.63
CA PRO A 165 23.97 13.66 17.74
C PRO A 165 24.18 14.34 16.37
N ASP A 166 24.58 13.56 15.37
CA ASP A 166 24.76 14.00 13.99
C ASP A 166 24.11 13.00 13.00
N PRO A 167 22.83 13.19 12.65
CA PRO A 167 22.10 12.24 11.81
C PRO A 167 22.63 12.16 10.37
N PHE A 168 23.30 13.21 9.89
CA PHE A 168 23.89 13.21 8.55
C PHE A 168 25.17 12.40 8.50
N GLU A 169 26.07 12.52 9.50
CA GLU A 169 27.31 11.74 9.53
C GLU A 169 27.10 10.29 10.00
N ALA A 170 26.06 10.03 10.81
CA ALA A 170 25.69 8.66 11.20
C ALA A 170 25.32 7.77 9.99
N ARG A 171 24.93 8.38 8.86
CA ARG A 171 24.54 7.71 7.62
C ARG A 171 25.67 7.75 6.60
N HIS A 172 26.45 6.68 6.56
CA HIS A 172 27.64 6.59 5.69
C HIS A 172 27.32 6.26 4.23
N THR A 173 26.15 5.69 3.93
CA THR A 173 25.73 5.41 2.55
C THR A 173 25.00 6.63 1.99
N LEU A 174 25.41 7.12 0.81
CA LEU A 174 24.73 8.24 0.15
C LEU A 174 23.37 7.80 -0.40
N LEU A 175 23.35 6.77 -1.26
CA LEU A 175 22.13 6.33 -1.96
C LEU A 175 21.95 4.82 -1.85
N PHE A 176 20.78 4.39 -1.41
CA PHE A 176 20.45 2.98 -1.23
C PHE A 176 19.29 2.53 -2.11
N PHE A 177 19.46 1.38 -2.74
CA PHE A 177 18.42 0.62 -3.44
C PHE A 177 18.63 -0.86 -3.22
N ARG A 178 17.59 -1.55 -2.75
CA ARG A 178 17.56 -3.02 -2.71
C ARG A 178 16.19 -3.54 -3.16
N GLY A 179 16.18 -4.36 -4.20
CA GLY A 179 14.96 -4.98 -4.70
C GLY A 179 15.09 -5.59 -6.08
N ARG A 180 14.05 -6.29 -6.56
CA ARG A 180 14.08 -6.93 -7.89
C ARG A 180 14.31 -5.92 -9.00
N THR A 181 15.39 -6.10 -9.75
CA THR A 181 15.76 -5.30 -10.92
C THR A 181 15.17 -5.83 -12.22
N VAL A 182 14.84 -7.12 -12.29
CA VAL A 182 14.23 -7.78 -13.46
C VAL A 182 12.85 -8.31 -13.09
N ARG A 183 11.80 -7.90 -13.84
CA ARG A 183 10.40 -8.33 -13.70
C ARG A 183 9.68 -8.34 -15.06
N LYS A 184 8.40 -8.73 -15.08
CA LYS A 184 7.59 -9.02 -16.29
C LYS A 184 7.51 -7.86 -17.27
N ASP A 185 7.24 -6.64 -16.80
CA ASP A 185 7.22 -5.42 -17.63
C ASP A 185 8.65 -4.86 -17.85
N GLU A 186 9.63 -5.76 -17.83
CA GLU A 186 11.08 -5.61 -17.99
C GLU A 186 11.83 -4.74 -16.96
N GLY A 187 11.19 -4.16 -15.94
CA GLY A 187 11.92 -3.40 -14.91
C GLY A 187 12.89 -2.36 -15.52
N LYS A 188 12.57 -1.84 -16.71
CA LYS A 188 13.52 -1.20 -17.63
C LYS A 188 14.30 -0.09 -16.95
N ILE A 189 13.61 0.69 -16.11
CA ILE A 189 14.19 1.80 -15.35
C ILE A 189 15.18 1.26 -14.31
N ARG A 190 14.82 0.24 -13.53
CA ARG A 190 15.72 -0.37 -12.52
C ARG A 190 16.96 -0.99 -13.16
N ALA A 191 16.79 -1.68 -14.29
CA ALA A 191 17.91 -2.27 -15.03
C ALA A 191 18.85 -1.18 -15.61
N LYS A 192 18.29 -0.09 -16.16
CA LYS A 192 19.09 1.04 -16.66
C LYS A 192 19.79 1.80 -15.52
N LEU A 193 19.09 2.08 -14.41
CA LEU A 193 19.68 2.68 -13.22
C LEU A 193 20.77 1.80 -12.61
N ALA A 194 20.60 0.48 -12.61
CA ALA A 194 21.64 -0.44 -12.16
C ALA A 194 22.93 -0.28 -12.98
N LYS A 195 22.85 -0.08 -14.30
CA LYS A 195 24.03 0.14 -15.15
C LYS A 195 24.76 1.44 -14.84
N ILE A 196 24.05 2.48 -14.39
CA ILE A 196 24.61 3.81 -14.12
C ILE A 196 25.12 3.94 -12.68
N LEU A 197 24.41 3.35 -11.73
CA LEU A 197 24.60 3.57 -10.29
C LEU A 197 25.44 2.49 -9.60
N LYS A 198 25.43 1.25 -10.11
CA LYS A 198 26.16 0.15 -9.45
C LYS A 198 27.67 0.39 -9.54
N GLY A 199 28.35 0.31 -8.40
CA GLY A 199 29.80 0.53 -8.30
C GLY A 199 30.21 2.00 -8.17
N LYS A 200 29.26 2.94 -8.12
CA LYS A 200 29.54 4.34 -7.82
C LYS A 200 29.78 4.53 -6.32
N ASP A 201 30.70 5.43 -5.99
CA ASP A 201 31.05 5.75 -4.60
C ASP A 201 29.85 6.26 -3.79
N GLY A 202 29.70 5.72 -2.58
CA GLY A 202 28.57 5.99 -1.68
C GLY A 202 27.24 5.34 -2.10
N VAL A 203 27.19 4.53 -3.16
CA VAL A 203 25.94 3.94 -3.67
C VAL A 203 25.86 2.44 -3.41
N ARG A 204 24.77 2.01 -2.78
CA ARG A 204 24.43 0.60 -2.62
C ARG A 204 23.23 0.26 -3.50
N PHE A 205 23.48 -0.41 -4.62
CA PHE A 205 22.44 -0.83 -5.56
C PHE A 205 22.44 -2.36 -5.72
N GLU A 206 21.47 -3.02 -5.09
CA GLU A 206 21.45 -4.48 -4.94
C GLU A 206 20.17 -5.11 -5.49
N ASN A 207 20.32 -6.21 -6.24
CA ASN A 207 19.19 -7.04 -6.64
C ASN A 207 18.84 -8.01 -5.50
N SER A 208 17.57 -8.07 -5.10
CA SER A 208 17.14 -8.96 -4.01
C SER A 208 15.71 -9.49 -4.18
N LEU A 209 15.46 -10.62 -3.54
CA LEU A 209 14.12 -11.14 -3.26
C LEU A 209 13.70 -10.77 -1.84
N ALA A 210 12.39 -10.65 -1.62
CA ALA A 210 11.80 -10.34 -0.31
C ALA A 210 11.74 -11.60 0.57
N THR A 211 12.91 -12.08 1.01
CA THR A 211 13.04 -13.15 2.02
C THR A 211 13.20 -12.54 3.42
N GLY A 212 12.98 -13.31 4.49
CA GLY A 212 13.11 -12.81 5.87
C GLY A 212 14.48 -12.19 6.17
N GLY A 213 15.58 -12.85 5.77
CA GLY A 213 16.92 -12.25 5.86
C GLY A 213 17.11 -11.01 4.97
N GLY A 214 16.39 -10.96 3.84
CA GLY A 214 16.37 -9.79 2.96
C GLY A 214 15.71 -8.55 3.59
N ILE A 215 14.72 -8.74 4.48
CA ILE A 215 14.06 -7.64 5.20
C ILE A 215 15.08 -6.97 6.14
N LYS A 216 15.77 -7.75 6.98
CA LYS A 216 16.78 -7.24 7.93
C LYS A 216 17.87 -6.42 7.23
N ILE A 217 18.44 -6.95 6.15
CA ILE A 217 19.47 -6.25 5.37
C ILE A 217 18.93 -4.95 4.76
N SER A 218 17.66 -4.95 4.34
CA SER A 218 17.02 -3.74 3.81
C SER A 218 16.81 -2.70 4.90
N THR A 219 16.34 -3.11 6.09
CA THR A 219 16.21 -2.23 7.27
C THR A 219 17.52 -1.55 7.61
N GLU A 220 18.59 -2.33 7.83
CA GLU A 220 19.93 -1.79 8.14
C GLU A 220 20.47 -0.89 7.03
N GLY A 221 20.25 -1.28 5.77
CA GLY A 221 20.64 -0.49 4.61
C GLY A 221 19.93 0.86 4.55
N MET A 222 18.62 0.90 4.79
CA MET A 222 17.85 2.16 4.78
C MET A 222 18.24 3.06 5.96
N GLN A 223 18.35 2.51 7.17
CA GLN A 223 18.69 3.27 8.38
C GLN A 223 20.11 3.87 8.33
N SER A 224 21.04 3.23 7.61
CA SER A 224 22.42 3.72 7.43
C SER A 224 22.63 4.62 6.20
N SER A 225 21.56 4.94 5.47
CA SER A 225 21.61 5.69 4.21
C SER A 225 20.97 7.06 4.29
N LYS A 226 21.59 8.04 3.62
CA LYS A 226 21.05 9.41 3.49
C LYS A 226 19.82 9.44 2.61
N PHE A 227 19.85 8.73 1.49
CA PHE A 227 18.79 8.71 0.49
C PHE A 227 18.40 7.29 0.09
N CYS A 228 17.11 7.07 -0.17
CA CYS A 228 16.57 5.79 -0.62
C CYS A 228 15.91 5.93 -1.99
N LEU A 229 16.39 5.17 -2.97
CA LEU A 229 15.94 5.26 -4.34
C LEU A 229 14.63 4.48 -4.55
N HIS A 230 13.61 5.15 -5.09
CA HIS A 230 12.31 4.57 -5.40
C HIS A 230 11.96 4.76 -6.87
N PRO A 231 12.55 3.95 -7.77
CA PRO A 231 12.17 3.96 -9.17
C PRO A 231 10.90 3.15 -9.39
N ALA A 232 10.02 3.71 -10.23
CA ALA A 232 8.83 3.03 -10.71
C ALA A 232 9.18 1.64 -11.28
N GLY A 233 8.30 0.66 -11.04
CA GLY A 233 8.41 -0.70 -11.56
C GLY A 233 7.19 -1.08 -12.39
N ASP A 234 6.68 -2.29 -12.17
CA ASP A 234 5.41 -2.78 -12.74
C ASP A 234 4.19 -1.94 -12.30
N THR A 235 4.37 -1.14 -11.25
CA THR A 235 3.44 -0.15 -10.68
C THR A 235 4.23 1.12 -10.32
N PRO A 236 3.61 2.31 -10.33
CA PRO A 236 4.25 3.57 -9.93
C PRO A 236 4.80 3.53 -8.50
N SER A 237 4.09 2.89 -7.56
CA SER A 237 4.46 2.84 -6.15
C SER A 237 4.74 1.40 -5.68
N SER A 238 5.33 1.26 -4.48
CA SER A 238 5.51 -0.05 -3.83
C SER A 238 5.78 0.10 -2.33
N CYS A 239 5.63 -0.98 -1.55
CA CYS A 239 5.93 -1.02 -0.11
C CYS A 239 7.28 -0.42 0.28
N ARG A 240 8.31 -0.54 -0.58
CA ARG A 240 9.65 -0.01 -0.32
C ARG A 240 9.68 1.49 0.00
N LEU A 241 8.79 2.28 -0.61
CA LEU A 241 8.71 3.71 -0.31
C LEU A 241 8.36 3.92 1.16
N PHE A 242 7.38 3.17 1.65
CA PHE A 242 6.90 3.23 3.03
C PHE A 242 7.90 2.59 4.00
N ASP A 243 8.63 1.54 3.57
CA ASP A 243 9.76 1.00 4.33
C ASP A 243 10.86 2.05 4.56
N ALA A 244 11.16 2.87 3.55
CA ALA A 244 12.15 3.94 3.66
C ALA A 244 11.65 5.09 4.55
N ILE A 245 10.36 5.43 4.45
CA ILE A 245 9.74 6.46 5.30
C ILE A 245 9.84 6.10 6.78
N VAL A 246 9.43 4.88 7.16
CA VAL A 246 9.50 4.45 8.58
C VAL A 246 10.92 4.11 9.03
N SER A 247 11.88 4.04 8.10
CA SER A 247 13.32 3.91 8.40
C SER A 247 14.05 5.28 8.40
N HIS A 248 13.31 6.37 8.22
CA HIS A 248 13.83 7.74 8.11
C HIS A 248 14.96 7.91 7.08
N CYS A 249 14.81 7.26 5.93
CA CYS A 249 15.70 7.41 4.78
C CYS A 249 15.03 8.32 3.75
N VAL A 250 15.62 9.49 3.45
CA VAL A 250 15.01 10.51 2.58
C VAL A 250 14.68 9.90 1.19
N PRO A 251 13.40 9.80 0.80
CA PRO A 251 13.03 9.17 -0.46
C PRO A 251 13.50 9.96 -1.67
N VAL A 252 14.05 9.25 -2.66
CA VAL A 252 14.38 9.76 -4.00
C VAL A 252 13.47 9.04 -4.98
N ILE A 253 12.35 9.66 -5.31
CA ILE A 253 11.26 9.10 -6.10
C ILE A 253 11.54 9.35 -7.58
N VAL A 254 11.67 8.27 -8.36
CA VAL A 254 11.85 8.33 -9.81
C VAL A 254 10.60 7.79 -10.50
N SER A 255 9.65 8.69 -10.78
CA SER A 255 8.36 8.37 -11.41
C SER A 255 7.70 9.62 -11.95
N SER A 256 7.10 9.53 -13.14
CA SER A 256 6.32 10.63 -13.73
C SER A 256 4.81 10.51 -13.52
N ARG A 257 4.36 9.46 -12.80
CA ARG A 257 2.93 9.08 -12.71
C ARG A 257 2.55 8.50 -11.33
N ILE A 258 3.36 8.77 -10.31
CA ILE A 258 3.03 8.34 -8.96
C ILE A 258 2.04 9.35 -8.38
N GLU A 259 0.97 8.83 -7.78
CA GLU A 259 0.13 9.58 -6.85
C GLU A 259 0.44 9.02 -5.47
N LEU A 260 0.64 9.88 -4.48
CA LEU A 260 1.06 9.49 -3.15
C LEU A 260 -0.10 9.59 -2.15
N PRO A 261 -0.08 8.80 -1.07
CA PRO A 261 -1.07 8.95 -0.01
C PRO A 261 -0.96 10.31 0.66
N PHE A 262 -2.12 10.93 0.91
CA PHE A 262 -2.26 12.13 1.75
C PHE A 262 -1.60 13.41 1.20
N GLU A 263 -1.37 13.53 -0.11
CA GLU A 263 -0.70 14.71 -0.71
C GLU A 263 -1.46 16.03 -0.55
N ASP A 264 -2.75 16.01 -0.22
CA ASP A 264 -3.52 17.20 0.15
C ASP A 264 -3.23 17.71 1.57
N GLU A 265 -2.65 16.86 2.44
CA GLU A 265 -2.32 17.18 3.83
C GLU A 265 -0.79 17.18 4.09
N ILE A 266 -0.02 16.42 3.31
CA ILE A 266 1.41 16.19 3.50
C ILE A 266 2.17 16.57 2.22
N ASP A 267 2.95 17.65 2.28
CA ASP A 267 3.85 18.05 1.18
C ASP A 267 5.11 17.16 1.18
N TYR A 268 5.16 16.22 0.23
CA TYR A 268 6.31 15.33 0.05
C TYR A 268 7.58 16.07 -0.38
N SER A 269 7.50 17.26 -0.96
CA SER A 269 8.69 18.04 -1.35
C SER A 269 9.50 18.52 -0.15
N GLU A 270 8.90 18.54 1.05
CA GLU A 270 9.59 18.90 2.28
C GLU A 270 10.53 17.80 2.79
N PHE A 271 10.33 16.54 2.39
CA PHE A 271 11.10 15.39 2.89
C PHE A 271 11.50 14.35 1.84
N SER A 272 11.19 14.58 0.57
CA SER A 272 11.50 13.69 -0.55
C SER A 272 12.01 14.49 -1.75
N LEU A 273 12.73 13.81 -2.64
CA LEU A 273 13.21 14.37 -3.89
C LEU A 273 12.56 13.65 -5.07
N PHE A 274 12.11 14.41 -6.05
CA PHE A 274 11.45 13.87 -7.24
C PHE A 274 12.34 14.06 -8.47
N PHE A 275 12.43 13.01 -9.28
CA PHE A 275 13.12 13.03 -10.55
C PHE A 275 12.24 12.36 -11.61
N SER A 276 12.20 12.96 -12.79
CA SER A 276 11.72 12.26 -13.98
C SER A 276 12.63 11.07 -14.32
N VAL A 277 12.11 10.14 -15.11
CA VAL A 277 12.89 9.00 -15.58
C VAL A 277 14.06 9.48 -16.45
N GLU A 278 13.83 10.53 -17.25
CA GLU A 278 14.80 11.15 -18.12
C GLU A 278 15.97 11.76 -17.33
N GLU A 279 15.68 12.53 -16.27
CA GLU A 279 16.70 13.09 -15.38
C GLU A 279 17.51 12.02 -14.67
N ALA A 280 16.83 11.01 -14.10
CA ALA A 280 17.49 9.95 -13.34
C ALA A 280 18.38 9.05 -14.22
N LEU A 281 18.10 8.95 -15.51
CA LEU A 281 18.88 8.19 -16.47
C LEU A 281 20.02 8.99 -17.12
N ARG A 282 20.08 10.32 -16.93
CA ARG A 282 21.21 11.13 -17.37
C ARG A 282 22.44 10.74 -16.54
N PRO A 283 23.57 10.35 -17.17
CA PRO A 283 24.77 9.93 -16.46
C PRO A 283 25.20 10.97 -15.42
N ASP A 284 25.48 10.48 -14.20
CA ASP A 284 25.93 11.25 -13.03
C ASP A 284 25.02 12.39 -12.53
N TYR A 285 23.97 12.77 -13.28
CA TYR A 285 23.08 13.88 -12.91
C TYR A 285 22.43 13.66 -11.55
N LEU A 286 21.80 12.49 -11.34
CA LEU A 286 21.15 12.14 -10.08
C LEU A 286 22.12 12.24 -8.90
N LEU A 287 23.30 11.61 -9.01
CA LEU A 287 24.28 11.61 -7.91
C LEU A 287 24.87 13.00 -7.65
N ASN A 288 25.09 13.79 -8.69
CA ASN A 288 25.55 15.17 -8.55
C ASN A 288 24.52 16.02 -7.81
N GLN A 289 23.23 15.88 -8.13
CA GLN A 289 22.16 16.57 -7.40
C GLN A 289 22.12 16.16 -5.93
N LEU A 290 22.19 14.86 -5.62
CA LEU A 290 22.20 14.39 -4.24
C LEU A 290 23.40 14.88 -3.43
N ARG A 291 24.59 14.94 -4.05
CA ARG A 291 25.83 15.41 -3.41
C ARG A 291 25.86 16.92 -3.17
N GLN A 292 25.11 17.69 -3.95
CA GLN A 292 25.01 19.14 -3.80
C GLN A 292 24.06 19.56 -2.67
N ILE A 293 23.24 18.64 -2.15
CA ILE A 293 22.36 18.92 -1.02
C ILE A 293 23.20 19.15 0.23
N SER A 294 23.07 20.34 0.81
CA SER A 294 23.77 20.69 2.04
C SER A 294 23.29 19.81 3.20
N LYS A 295 24.20 19.56 4.15
CA LYS A 295 23.88 18.88 5.40
C LYS A 295 22.67 19.49 6.11
N LYS A 296 22.60 20.83 6.18
CA LYS A 296 21.47 21.56 6.76
C LYS A 296 20.15 21.17 6.08
N LYS A 297 20.09 21.24 4.75
CA LYS A 297 18.88 20.90 3.99
C LYS A 297 18.49 19.44 4.16
N TRP A 298 19.47 18.53 4.19
CA TRP A 298 19.20 17.11 4.43
C TRP A 298 18.61 16.86 5.83
N VAL A 299 19.15 17.51 6.87
CA VAL A 299 18.65 17.38 8.24
C VAL A 299 17.22 17.91 8.36
N GLU A 300 16.88 19.03 7.69
CA GLU A 300 15.51 19.54 7.62
C GLU A 300 14.55 18.51 7.01
N MET A 301 14.92 17.89 5.88
CA MET A 301 14.13 16.83 5.24
C MET A 301 13.96 15.61 6.17
N TRP A 302 15.04 15.20 6.83
CA TRP A 302 15.03 14.06 7.75
C TRP A 302 14.15 14.31 8.98
N LEU A 303 14.21 15.51 9.59
CA LEU A 303 13.34 15.89 10.71
C LEU A 303 11.87 15.89 10.29
N LYS A 304 11.55 16.43 9.10
CA LYS A 304 10.19 16.38 8.57
C LYS A 304 9.73 14.95 8.35
N LEU A 305 10.59 14.10 7.76
CA LEU A 305 10.31 12.68 7.53
C LEU A 305 10.00 11.94 8.84
N LYS A 306 10.82 12.15 9.88
CA LYS A 306 10.62 11.57 11.21
C LYS A 306 9.29 12.03 11.83
N ASN A 307 8.92 13.30 11.63
CA ASN A 307 7.65 13.83 12.14
C ASN A 307 6.42 13.22 11.44
N VAL A 308 6.50 12.94 10.13
CA VAL A 308 5.35 12.42 9.36
C VAL A 308 5.28 10.90 9.27
N SER A 309 6.33 10.16 9.66
CA SER A 309 6.42 8.71 9.47
C SER A 309 5.27 7.93 10.12
N HIS A 310 4.77 8.39 11.28
CA HIS A 310 3.65 7.79 11.99
C HIS A 310 2.33 7.78 11.18
N HIS A 311 2.16 8.69 10.21
CA HIS A 311 1.00 8.72 9.31
C HIS A 311 0.93 7.52 8.36
N TYR A 312 2.01 6.74 8.26
CA TYR A 312 2.12 5.57 7.39
C TYR A 312 2.06 4.24 8.16
N GLU A 313 1.84 4.29 9.48
CA GLU A 313 1.69 3.12 10.33
C GLU A 313 0.22 2.70 10.45
N PHE A 314 -0.06 1.42 10.29
CA PHE A 314 -1.39 0.85 10.54
C PHE A 314 -1.46 0.31 11.97
N GLN A 315 -2.28 0.94 12.83
CA GLN A 315 -2.44 0.53 14.23
C GLN A 315 -3.84 -0.08 14.49
N TYR A 316 -3.92 -0.96 15.48
CA TYR A 316 -5.20 -1.45 16.02
C TYR A 316 -5.13 -1.50 17.56
N PRO A 317 -6.00 -0.76 18.28
CA PRO A 317 -6.99 0.19 17.76
C PRO A 317 -6.32 1.38 17.03
N PRO A 318 -7.02 2.04 16.08
CA PRO A 318 -6.49 3.19 15.37
C PRO A 318 -6.04 4.30 16.33
N ARG A 319 -4.93 4.96 16.00
CA ARG A 319 -4.40 6.12 16.73
C ARG A 319 -4.62 7.41 15.95
N THR A 320 -4.67 8.52 16.66
CA THR A 320 -4.76 9.85 16.02
C THR A 320 -3.60 10.04 15.05
N GLY A 321 -3.92 10.36 13.81
CA GLY A 321 -2.92 10.57 12.77
C GLY A 321 -2.31 9.29 12.20
N ASP A 322 -2.68 8.09 12.62
CA ASP A 322 -2.15 6.88 11.96
C ASP A 322 -2.70 6.70 10.53
N ALA A 323 -2.22 5.70 9.80
CA ALA A 323 -2.64 5.46 8.42
C ALA A 323 -4.15 5.20 8.29
N VAL A 324 -4.77 4.54 9.28
CA VAL A 324 -6.22 4.28 9.28
C VAL A 324 -7.00 5.58 9.43
N ASN A 325 -6.60 6.43 10.37
CA ASN A 325 -7.20 7.74 10.60
C ASN A 325 -7.04 8.64 9.36
N MET A 326 -5.84 8.69 8.79
CA MET A 326 -5.56 9.47 7.57
C MET A 326 -6.41 8.99 6.38
N ILE A 327 -6.53 7.67 6.16
CA ILE A 327 -7.41 7.12 5.11
C ILE A 327 -8.87 7.56 5.32
N TRP A 328 -9.40 7.50 6.54
CA TRP A 328 -10.78 7.93 6.81
C TRP A 328 -10.98 9.44 6.65
N ARG A 329 -9.98 10.27 6.96
CA ARG A 329 -10.00 11.71 6.64
C ARG A 329 -10.09 11.94 5.13
N GLN A 330 -9.28 11.21 4.35
CA GLN A 330 -9.34 11.27 2.90
C GLN A 330 -10.70 10.85 2.34
N VAL A 331 -11.29 9.78 2.87
CA VAL A 331 -12.66 9.36 2.50
C VAL A 331 -13.67 10.46 2.83
N ARG A 332 -13.55 11.11 3.99
CA ARG A 332 -14.42 12.23 4.40
C ARG A 332 -14.35 13.37 3.38
N HIS A 333 -13.18 13.68 2.83
CA HIS A 333 -13.01 14.71 1.78
C HIS A 333 -13.76 14.37 0.48
N LYS A 334 -14.07 13.08 0.20
CA LYS A 334 -14.82 12.66 -0.99
C LYS A 334 -16.35 12.72 -0.83
N ILE A 335 -16.85 12.79 0.40
CA ILE A 335 -18.30 12.74 0.71
C ILE A 335 -19.12 13.81 -0.02
N PRO A 336 -18.70 15.10 -0.12
CA PRO A 336 -19.48 16.11 -0.83
C PRO A 336 -19.74 15.77 -2.30
N ALA A 337 -18.71 15.30 -3.01
CA ALA A 337 -18.82 14.90 -4.42
C ALA A 337 -19.72 13.66 -4.59
N VAL A 338 -19.62 12.70 -3.67
CA VAL A 338 -20.51 11.53 -3.63
C VAL A 338 -21.97 11.93 -3.41
N ASN A 339 -22.24 12.82 -2.45
CA ASN A 339 -23.59 13.32 -2.19
C ASN A 339 -24.17 14.03 -3.42
N LEU A 340 -23.36 14.85 -4.10
CA LEU A 340 -23.75 15.50 -5.35
C LEU A 340 -24.14 14.46 -6.41
N ALA A 341 -23.31 13.43 -6.61
CA ALA A 341 -23.58 12.35 -7.56
C ALA A 341 -24.88 11.58 -7.21
N ILE A 342 -25.11 11.28 -5.94
CA ILE A 342 -26.33 10.62 -5.47
C ILE A 342 -27.57 11.48 -5.71
N HIS A 343 -27.53 12.76 -5.35
CA HIS A 343 -28.67 13.67 -5.56
C HIS A 343 -28.99 13.83 -7.05
N ARG A 344 -27.97 13.96 -7.91
CA ARG A 344 -28.15 14.03 -9.37
C ARG A 344 -28.74 12.74 -9.94
N ASN A 345 -28.30 11.57 -9.45
CA ASN A 345 -28.81 10.29 -9.93
C ASN A 345 -30.27 10.04 -9.52
N ARG A 346 -30.70 10.54 -8.35
CA ARG A 346 -32.08 10.36 -7.86
C ARG A 346 -33.10 11.32 -8.44
N ARG A 347 -32.68 12.46 -9.01
CA ARG A 347 -33.61 13.49 -9.50
C ARG A 347 -34.39 13.06 -10.74
N LEU A 348 -33.86 12.09 -11.50
CA LEU A 348 -34.48 11.63 -12.75
C LEU A 348 -35.00 10.21 -12.58
N LYS A 349 -36.21 9.97 -13.10
CA LYS A 349 -36.79 8.63 -13.21
C LYS A 349 -36.08 7.79 -14.28
N ILE A 350 -35.49 8.44 -15.28
CA ILE A 350 -34.66 7.85 -16.33
C ILE A 350 -33.26 8.45 -16.21
N PRO A 351 -32.20 7.65 -15.98
CA PRO A 351 -30.84 8.17 -15.83
C PRO A 351 -30.36 8.95 -17.06
N ASP A 352 -29.67 10.07 -16.83
CA ASP A 352 -28.98 10.81 -17.91
C ASP A 352 -27.81 9.96 -18.43
N TRP A 353 -27.66 9.85 -19.75
CA TRP A 353 -26.62 9.06 -20.42
C TRP A 353 -25.20 9.65 -20.31
N TRP A 354 -25.05 10.82 -19.71
CA TRP A 354 -23.77 11.52 -19.48
C TRP A 354 -23.21 11.37 -18.06
N GLY A 355 -23.82 10.52 -17.22
CA GLY A 355 -23.57 10.43 -15.78
C GLY A 355 -22.34 9.66 -15.35
#